data_AF-A0A7K1UEZ2-F1
#
_entry.id   AF-A0A7K1UEZ2-F1
#
_cell.length_a   1.000
_cell.length_b   1.000
_cell.length_c   1.000
_cell.angle_alpha   90.00
_cell.angle_beta   90.00
_cell.angle_gamma   90.00
#
_symmetry.space_group_name_H-M   'P 1'
#
loop_
_entity.id
_entity.type
_entity.pdbx_description
1 polymer ?
#
loop_
_entity_poly.entity_id
_entity_poly.type
_entity_poly.pdbx_seq_one_letter_code
_entity_poly.pdbx_strand_id
1 'polypeptide(L)'
;MVSWPVPGPDFSPLVEIIEPGTVLFRVHRDRFPDGRRNDGTTPNPGFGRSARFSFFGDPAIPVLYAAQTPEAAVYETILHSQEPGSVVVPVAWRHMVLSAIEVQAPIRTAAFHGAGLRRLGLCARQMTDTPKAAYPYTVQWAEVAWRAGLAGVSYMSRQFNSAKAHCLFGDCLNQASLMPVKHHPEARLFQTEDDAAWLAELARDVRVVLRRPDFSG
;
A
#
# COMPACT_ATOMS: atom_id res chain seq x y z
N MET A 1 -3.01 22.23 -19.04
CA MET A 1 -3.75 21.57 -17.95
C MET A 1 -3.50 20.08 -18.05
N VAL A 2 -3.09 19.42 -16.97
CA VAL A 2 -3.01 17.95 -16.96
C VAL A 2 -4.43 17.42 -16.82
N SER A 3 -4.97 16.77 -17.84
CA SER A 3 -6.22 16.02 -17.70
C SER A 3 -5.90 14.64 -17.14
N TRP A 4 -6.50 14.30 -16.00
CA TRP A 4 -6.41 12.95 -15.46
C TRP A 4 -7.50 12.09 -16.11
N PRO A 5 -7.14 10.99 -16.81
CA PRO A 5 -8.11 10.17 -17.50
C PRO A 5 -8.99 9.42 -16.50
N VAL A 6 -10.27 9.31 -16.84
CA VAL A 6 -11.25 8.47 -16.14
C VAL A 6 -11.45 7.17 -16.91
N PRO A 7 -11.91 6.08 -16.25
CA PRO A 7 -12.25 4.85 -16.96
C PRO A 7 -13.33 5.08 -18.02
N GLY A 8 -13.13 4.52 -19.21
CA GLY A 8 -14.18 4.42 -20.23
C GLY A 8 -15.13 3.24 -19.96
N PRO A 9 -16.21 3.10 -20.75
CA PRO A 9 -17.15 1.98 -20.63
C PRO A 9 -16.51 0.61 -20.90
N ASP A 10 -15.46 0.56 -21.72
CA ASP A 10 -14.78 -0.68 -22.12
C ASP A 10 -13.59 -1.01 -21.20
N PHE A 11 -13.79 -0.99 -19.88
CA PHE A 11 -12.75 -1.34 -18.92
C PHE A 11 -12.35 -2.82 -19.07
N SER A 12 -11.18 -3.07 -19.67
CA SER A 12 -10.63 -4.42 -19.90
C SER A 12 -9.15 -4.47 -19.45
N PRO A 13 -8.90 -4.58 -18.13
CA PRO A 13 -7.54 -4.61 -17.61
C PRO A 13 -6.85 -5.94 -17.91
N LEU A 14 -5.52 -5.95 -17.93
CA LEU A 14 -4.80 -7.19 -17.68
C LEU A 14 -5.00 -7.60 -16.22
N VAL A 15 -5.22 -8.89 -15.98
CA VAL A 15 -5.41 -9.44 -14.64
C VAL A 15 -4.11 -10.10 -14.20
N GLU A 16 -3.68 -9.77 -12.98
CA GLU A 16 -2.55 -10.41 -12.30
C GLU A 16 -3.08 -11.17 -11.09
N ILE A 17 -2.56 -12.38 -10.87
CA ILE A 17 -2.91 -13.22 -9.73
C ILE A 17 -1.77 -13.14 -8.71
N ILE A 18 -2.11 -12.81 -7.47
CA ILE A 18 -1.23 -13.02 -6.34
C ILE A 18 -1.51 -14.44 -5.84
N GLU A 19 -0.53 -15.33 -6.05
CA GLU A 19 -0.69 -16.76 -5.77
C GLU A 19 -0.68 -17.05 -4.27
N PRO A 20 -1.39 -18.10 -3.80
CA PRO A 20 -1.22 -18.62 -2.46
C PRO A 20 0.24 -18.92 -2.13
N GLY A 21 0.63 -18.71 -0.87
CA GLY A 21 2.01 -18.80 -0.40
C GLY A 21 2.86 -17.55 -0.70
N THR A 22 2.33 -16.57 -1.43
CA THR A 22 3.01 -15.27 -1.59
C THR A 22 3.01 -14.52 -0.26
N VAL A 23 4.20 -14.07 0.17
CA VAL A 23 4.35 -13.16 1.32
C VAL A 23 4.30 -11.70 0.83
N LEU A 24 3.43 -10.91 1.47
CA LEU A 24 3.32 -9.47 1.29
C LEU A 24 3.69 -8.77 2.60
N PHE A 25 4.18 -7.54 2.49
CA PHE A 25 4.57 -6.71 3.62
C PHE A 25 3.65 -5.51 3.75
N ARG A 26 3.28 -5.19 4.99
CA ARG A 26 2.43 -4.04 5.30
C ARG A 26 3.03 -3.27 6.45
N VAL A 27 3.08 -1.95 6.29
CA VAL A 27 3.36 -1.02 7.39
C VAL A 27 2.04 -0.46 7.92
N HIS A 28 1.78 -0.63 9.22
CA HIS A 28 0.54 -0.21 9.86
C HIS A 28 0.77 0.14 11.33
N ARG A 29 -0.24 0.73 12.01
CA ARG A 29 -0.19 0.88 13.47
C ARG A 29 -0.36 -0.48 14.12
N ASP A 30 0.35 -0.71 15.22
CA ASP A 30 0.29 -1.95 16.02
C ASP A 30 -1.08 -2.20 16.65
N ARG A 31 -1.89 -1.15 16.81
CA ARG A 31 -3.24 -1.20 17.39
C ARG A 31 -4.25 -0.39 16.57
N PHE A 32 -5.49 -0.85 16.61
CA PHE A 32 -6.66 -0.08 16.18
C PHE A 32 -7.01 1.03 17.20
N PRO A 33 -7.85 2.01 16.83
CA PRO A 33 -8.31 3.05 17.75
C PRO A 33 -9.00 2.50 19.01
N ASP A 34 -9.60 1.31 18.94
CA ASP A 34 -10.24 0.62 20.07
C ASP A 34 -9.24 -0.15 20.97
N GLY A 35 -7.94 -0.08 20.69
CA GLY A 35 -6.88 -0.72 21.46
C GLY A 35 -6.59 -2.17 21.10
N ARG A 36 -7.43 -2.83 20.26
CA ARG A 36 -7.17 -4.19 19.78
C ARG A 36 -5.88 -4.23 18.98
N ARG A 37 -5.14 -5.33 19.11
CA ARG A 37 -3.92 -5.58 18.33
C ARG A 37 -4.28 -5.71 16.84
N ASN A 38 -3.51 -5.03 16.00
CA ASN A 38 -3.58 -5.17 14.56
C ASN A 38 -2.43 -6.09 14.11
N ASP A 39 -2.75 -7.19 13.44
CA ASP A 39 -1.78 -8.18 12.94
C ASP A 39 -1.41 -7.96 11.47
N GLY A 40 -1.93 -6.87 10.87
CA GLY A 40 -1.67 -6.51 9.48
C GLY A 40 -2.67 -7.11 8.49
N THR A 41 -3.51 -8.06 8.87
CA THR A 41 -4.45 -8.72 7.93
C THR A 41 -5.78 -7.98 7.77
N THR A 42 -6.14 -7.14 8.74
CA THR A 42 -7.43 -6.44 8.73
C THR A 42 -7.39 -5.21 7.79
N PRO A 43 -8.28 -5.10 6.80
CA PRO A 43 -8.36 -3.92 5.94
C PRO A 43 -8.68 -2.63 6.71
N ASN A 44 -8.24 -1.48 6.18
CA ASN A 44 -8.62 -0.18 6.73
C ASN A 44 -10.11 0.08 6.45
N PRO A 45 -10.89 0.58 7.42
CA PRO A 45 -12.37 0.54 7.42
C PRO A 45 -13.08 1.53 6.46
N GLY A 46 -12.40 2.09 5.47
CA GLY A 46 -13.05 2.93 4.46
C GLY A 46 -13.26 4.41 4.85
N PHE A 47 -12.58 4.90 5.89
CA PHE A 47 -12.59 6.32 6.27
C PHE A 47 -11.18 6.81 6.67
N GLY A 48 -10.97 8.14 6.63
CA GLY A 48 -9.71 8.77 7.02
C GLY A 48 -9.11 9.65 5.92
N ARG A 49 -7.78 9.66 5.82
CA ARG A 49 -7.06 10.47 4.81
C ARG A 49 -7.30 9.92 3.41
N SER A 50 -7.32 10.81 2.41
CA SER A 50 -7.40 10.45 0.99
C SER A 50 -6.30 9.44 0.62
N ALA A 51 -6.66 8.37 -0.08
CA ALA A 51 -5.73 7.37 -0.59
C ALA A 51 -5.88 7.21 -2.10
N ARG A 52 -4.87 6.65 -2.76
CA ARG A 52 -4.79 6.61 -4.23
C ARG A 52 -5.92 5.80 -4.85
N PHE A 53 -6.29 4.68 -4.22
CA PHE A 53 -7.29 3.74 -4.72
C PHE A 53 -8.46 3.56 -3.76
N SER A 54 -8.67 4.49 -2.82
CA SER A 54 -9.83 4.52 -1.93
C SER A 54 -10.15 5.95 -1.47
N PHE A 55 -11.38 6.30 -1.14
CA PHE A 55 -12.55 5.46 -0.87
C PHE A 55 -13.53 5.43 -2.04
N PHE A 56 -14.22 4.29 -2.22
CA PHE A 56 -15.32 4.10 -3.19
C PHE A 56 -16.33 3.09 -2.62
N GLY A 57 -17.49 2.95 -3.27
CA GLY A 57 -18.60 2.12 -2.79
C GLY A 57 -19.50 2.81 -1.75
N ASP A 58 -20.68 2.24 -1.51
CA ASP A 58 -21.63 2.70 -0.50
C ASP A 58 -22.26 1.50 0.25
N PRO A 59 -21.88 1.23 1.52
CA PRO A 59 -20.84 1.93 2.28
C PRO A 59 -19.44 1.75 1.66
N ALA A 60 -18.50 2.61 2.05
CA ALA A 60 -17.13 2.60 1.53
C ALA A 60 -16.45 1.23 1.73
N ILE A 61 -15.85 0.70 0.67
CA ILE A 61 -15.17 -0.60 0.70
C ILE A 61 -13.88 -0.49 1.54
N PRO A 62 -13.69 -1.36 2.56
CA PRO A 62 -12.44 -1.43 3.28
C PRO A 62 -11.29 -1.82 2.36
N VAL A 63 -10.09 -1.26 2.55
CA VAL A 63 -8.93 -1.59 1.69
C VAL A 63 -7.68 -1.90 2.49
N LEU A 64 -6.87 -2.83 1.98
CA LEU A 64 -5.58 -3.19 2.54
C LEU A 64 -4.47 -2.84 1.54
N TYR A 65 -3.55 -1.97 1.96
CA TYR A 65 -2.34 -1.69 1.21
C TYR A 65 -1.21 -2.59 1.71
N ALA A 66 -0.53 -3.27 0.78
CA ALA A 66 0.64 -4.10 1.05
C ALA A 66 1.60 -4.06 -0.14
N ALA A 67 2.81 -4.56 0.01
CA ALA A 67 3.82 -4.59 -1.05
C ALA A 67 4.62 -5.89 -1.05
N GLN A 68 5.31 -6.17 -2.16
CA GLN A 68 6.07 -7.41 -2.32
C GLN A 68 7.36 -7.47 -1.49
N THR A 69 7.85 -6.33 -1.01
CA THR A 69 9.10 -6.22 -0.25
C THR A 69 8.92 -5.30 0.97
N PRO A 70 9.68 -5.49 2.05
CA PRO A 70 9.66 -4.60 3.21
C PRO A 70 9.89 -3.12 2.84
N GLU A 71 10.84 -2.85 1.95
CA GLU A 71 11.20 -1.50 1.50
C GLU A 71 10.01 -0.83 0.82
N ALA A 72 9.44 -1.47 -0.19
CA ALA A 72 8.24 -0.97 -0.87
C ALA A 72 7.08 -0.65 0.08
N ALA A 73 6.88 -1.45 1.14
CA ALA A 73 5.86 -1.17 2.15
C ALA A 73 6.16 0.11 2.96
N VAL A 74 7.43 0.37 3.26
CA VAL A 74 7.88 1.63 3.89
C VAL A 74 7.72 2.81 2.93
N TYR A 75 8.08 2.64 1.66
CA TYR A 75 7.92 3.68 0.63
C TYR A 75 6.46 4.06 0.42
N GLU A 76 5.54 3.11 0.44
CA GLU A 76 4.10 3.37 0.31
C GLU A 76 3.46 3.99 1.55
N THR A 77 4.17 4.07 2.67
CA THR A 77 3.62 4.55 3.95
C THR A 77 4.40 5.72 4.53
N ILE A 78 5.50 5.44 5.23
CA ILE A 78 6.30 6.42 5.97
C ILE A 78 6.96 7.40 5.00
N LEU A 79 7.47 6.91 3.87
CA LEU A 79 8.19 7.73 2.89
C LEU A 79 7.31 8.21 1.71
N HIS A 80 6.02 7.85 1.67
CA HIS A 80 5.13 8.07 0.51
C HIS A 80 5.08 9.50 -0.01
N SER A 81 5.09 10.46 0.92
CA SER A 81 5.02 11.90 0.62
C SER A 81 6.34 12.63 0.84
N GLN A 82 7.45 11.91 1.03
CA GLN A 82 8.75 12.49 1.31
C GLN A 82 9.56 12.66 0.02
N GLU A 83 10.27 13.77 -0.08
CA GLU A 83 11.20 14.07 -1.16
C GLU A 83 12.63 14.19 -0.58
N PRO A 84 13.70 14.07 -1.39
CA PRO A 84 15.06 14.29 -0.93
C PRO A 84 15.22 15.60 -0.13
N GLY A 85 15.82 15.52 1.05
CA GLY A 85 15.97 16.63 2.01
C GLY A 85 14.84 16.73 3.04
N SER A 86 13.78 15.92 2.94
CA SER A 86 12.69 15.88 3.92
C SER A 86 13.16 15.34 5.28
N VAL A 87 12.48 15.78 6.34
CA VAL A 87 12.68 15.28 7.71
C VAL A 87 11.40 14.63 8.21
N VAL A 88 11.49 13.37 8.63
CA VAL A 88 10.35 12.62 9.19
C VAL A 88 10.49 12.53 10.70
N VAL A 89 9.51 13.08 11.43
CA VAL A 89 9.49 13.12 12.91
C VAL A 89 8.98 11.81 13.53
N PRO A 90 9.40 11.46 14.77
CA PRO A 90 9.06 10.19 15.44
C PRO A 90 7.58 9.81 15.43
N VAL A 91 6.69 10.78 15.62
CA VAL A 91 5.24 10.53 15.67
C VAL A 91 4.67 9.90 14.38
N ALA A 92 5.38 10.04 13.25
CA ALA A 92 4.97 9.48 11.97
C ALA A 92 5.33 7.99 11.80
N TRP A 93 6.25 7.45 12.61
CA TRP A 93 6.82 6.11 12.38
C TRP A 93 7.04 5.26 13.64
N ARG A 94 7.23 5.85 14.83
CA ARG A 94 7.61 5.11 16.04
C ARG A 94 6.61 4.02 16.44
N HIS A 95 5.32 4.25 16.23
CA HIS A 95 4.25 3.30 16.54
C HIS A 95 3.78 2.50 15.32
N MET A 96 4.54 2.58 14.23
CA MET A 96 4.30 1.76 13.06
C MET A 96 5.05 0.44 13.22
N VAL A 97 4.46 -0.62 12.69
CA VAL A 97 5.06 -1.96 12.59
C VAL A 97 5.05 -2.37 11.14
N LEU A 98 6.05 -3.15 10.74
CA LEU A 98 6.11 -3.83 9.46
C LEU A 98 5.80 -5.30 9.69
N SER A 99 4.66 -5.76 9.17
CA SER A 99 4.22 -7.15 9.27
C SER A 99 4.30 -7.85 7.93
N ALA A 100 4.66 -9.14 7.98
CA ALA A 100 4.56 -10.06 6.85
C ALA A 100 3.21 -10.78 6.89
N ILE A 101 2.59 -10.94 5.73
CA ILE A 101 1.25 -11.50 5.54
C ILE A 101 1.33 -12.49 4.40
N GLU A 102 0.93 -13.72 4.63
CA GLU A 102 0.87 -14.76 3.60
C GLU A 102 -0.52 -14.79 2.96
N VAL A 103 -0.55 -14.77 1.64
CA VAL A 103 -1.75 -14.98 0.83
C VAL A 103 -2.13 -16.45 0.86
N GLN A 104 -3.37 -16.76 1.21
CA GLN A 104 -3.86 -18.14 1.36
C GLN A 104 -4.76 -18.59 0.21
N ALA A 105 -5.31 -17.65 -0.55
CA ALA A 105 -6.18 -17.91 -1.69
C ALA A 105 -5.79 -17.00 -2.86
N PRO A 106 -5.96 -17.42 -4.13
CA PRO A 106 -5.58 -16.61 -5.27
C PRO A 106 -6.31 -15.25 -5.27
N ILE A 107 -5.57 -14.15 -5.33
CA ILE A 107 -6.13 -12.80 -5.36
C ILE A 107 -5.98 -12.23 -6.77
N ARG A 108 -7.10 -12.05 -7.46
CA ARG A 108 -7.13 -11.46 -8.81
C ARG A 108 -7.13 -9.95 -8.72
N THR A 109 -6.14 -9.31 -9.33
CA THR A 109 -5.96 -7.85 -9.31
C THR A 109 -5.89 -7.27 -10.72
N ALA A 110 -6.34 -6.02 -10.89
CA ALA A 110 -6.06 -5.28 -12.12
C ALA A 110 -4.59 -4.85 -12.13
N ALA A 111 -3.88 -5.12 -13.23
CA ALA A 111 -2.49 -4.70 -13.39
C ALA A 111 -2.41 -3.23 -13.84
N PHE A 112 -2.13 -2.33 -12.91
CA PHE A 112 -1.90 -0.91 -13.13
C PHE A 112 -0.39 -0.59 -13.20
N HIS A 113 0.35 -1.43 -13.93
CA HIS A 113 1.77 -1.26 -14.21
C HIS A 113 2.12 -1.82 -15.59
N GLY A 114 3.31 -1.48 -16.10
CA GLY A 114 3.86 -2.07 -17.34
C GLY A 114 2.87 -2.12 -18.52
N ALA A 115 2.72 -3.31 -19.11
CA ALA A 115 1.78 -3.56 -20.20
C ALA A 115 0.30 -3.42 -19.79
N GLY A 116 -0.03 -3.59 -18.51
CA GLY A 116 -1.40 -3.40 -18.01
C GLY A 116 -1.89 -1.96 -18.13
N LEU A 117 -1.03 -0.98 -17.87
CA LEU A 117 -1.34 0.44 -18.16
C LEU A 117 -1.54 0.67 -19.66
N ARG A 118 -0.68 0.09 -20.51
CA ARG A 118 -0.79 0.23 -21.97
C ARG A 118 -2.08 -0.38 -22.52
N ARG A 119 -2.52 -1.52 -21.97
CA ARG A 119 -3.81 -2.16 -22.31
C ARG A 119 -4.99 -1.22 -22.05
N LEU A 120 -4.89 -0.37 -21.04
CA LEU A 120 -5.89 0.65 -20.67
C LEU A 120 -5.69 1.98 -21.42
N GLY A 121 -4.72 2.09 -22.33
CA GLY A 121 -4.40 3.34 -23.03
C GLY A 121 -3.69 4.37 -22.16
N LEU A 122 -3.06 3.94 -21.06
CA LEU A 122 -2.46 4.80 -20.04
C LEU A 122 -0.93 4.66 -19.96
N CYS A 123 -0.31 5.63 -19.30
CA CYS A 123 1.04 5.55 -18.78
C CYS A 123 1.07 5.79 -17.25
N ALA A 124 2.22 5.53 -16.62
CA ALA A 124 2.37 5.67 -15.16
C ALA A 124 1.98 7.06 -14.66
N ARG A 125 2.40 8.12 -15.37
CA ARG A 125 2.08 9.52 -15.02
C ARG A 125 0.58 9.78 -14.98
N GLN A 126 -0.26 8.98 -15.63
CA GLN A 126 -1.71 9.17 -15.64
C GLN A 126 -2.44 8.44 -14.51
N MET A 127 -1.75 7.60 -13.73
CA MET A 127 -2.39 6.74 -12.72
C MET A 127 -1.56 6.54 -11.45
N THR A 128 -0.31 6.08 -11.57
CA THR A 128 0.52 5.65 -10.42
C THR A 128 1.62 6.65 -10.05
N ASP A 129 2.10 7.42 -11.02
CA ASP A 129 3.01 8.56 -10.85
C ASP A 129 2.21 9.87 -10.88
N THR A 130 1.37 10.04 -9.86
CA THR A 130 0.47 11.18 -9.74
C THR A 130 0.52 11.82 -8.35
N PRO A 131 0.27 13.14 -8.24
CA PRO A 131 0.11 13.82 -6.95
C PRO A 131 -1.25 13.46 -6.32
N LYS A 132 -1.41 13.77 -5.02
CA LYS A 132 -2.68 13.54 -4.29
C LYS A 132 -3.91 14.19 -4.94
N ALA A 133 -3.72 15.30 -5.65
CA ALA A 133 -4.80 15.97 -6.38
C ALA A 133 -5.44 15.09 -7.49
N ALA A 134 -4.73 14.05 -7.96
CA ALA A 134 -5.25 13.10 -8.93
C ALA A 134 -6.05 11.94 -8.30
N TYR A 135 -6.06 11.82 -6.97
CA TYR A 135 -6.68 10.68 -6.28
C TYR A 135 -8.17 10.47 -6.62
N PRO A 136 -9.01 11.52 -6.74
CA PRO A 136 -10.40 11.34 -7.16
C PRO A 136 -10.56 10.64 -8.52
N TYR A 137 -9.56 10.72 -9.40
CA TYR A 137 -9.55 10.04 -10.69
C TYR A 137 -9.05 8.60 -10.57
N THR A 138 -7.98 8.36 -9.82
CA THR A 138 -7.44 7.00 -9.60
C THR A 138 -8.37 6.13 -8.76
N VAL A 139 -9.18 6.72 -7.88
CA VAL A 139 -10.26 6.03 -7.15
C VAL A 139 -11.30 5.46 -8.10
N GLN A 140 -11.68 6.17 -9.18
CA GLN A 140 -12.63 5.65 -10.17
C GLN A 140 -12.09 4.40 -10.88
N TRP A 141 -10.77 4.33 -11.11
CA TRP A 141 -10.13 3.14 -11.67
C TRP A 141 -10.17 1.94 -10.72
N ALA A 142 -10.01 2.17 -9.41
CA ALA A 142 -10.19 1.12 -8.41
C ALA A 142 -11.66 0.65 -8.33
N GLU A 143 -12.60 1.59 -8.41
CA GLU A 143 -14.02 1.30 -8.37
C GLU A 143 -14.47 0.44 -9.57
N VAL A 144 -14.01 0.73 -10.79
CA VAL A 144 -14.33 -0.12 -11.95
C VAL A 144 -13.64 -1.49 -11.89
N ALA A 145 -12.44 -1.58 -11.31
CA ALA A 145 -11.79 -2.87 -11.05
C ALA A 145 -12.62 -3.73 -10.08
N TRP A 146 -13.12 -3.11 -9.01
CA TRP A 146 -14.02 -3.76 -8.06
C TRP A 146 -15.34 -4.18 -8.71
N ARG A 147 -16.00 -3.29 -9.47
CA ARG A 147 -17.23 -3.62 -10.23
C ARG A 147 -17.02 -4.75 -11.23
N ALA A 148 -15.82 -4.92 -11.76
CA ALA A 148 -15.45 -6.02 -12.65
C ALA A 148 -15.17 -7.36 -11.90
N GLY A 149 -15.39 -7.41 -10.59
CA GLY A 149 -15.20 -8.61 -9.76
C GLY A 149 -13.74 -8.93 -9.45
N LEU A 150 -12.84 -7.94 -9.53
CA LEU A 150 -11.46 -8.08 -9.10
C LEU A 150 -11.32 -7.74 -7.61
N ALA A 151 -10.40 -8.40 -6.93
CA ALA A 151 -10.17 -8.26 -5.49
C ALA A 151 -9.10 -7.21 -5.13
N GLY A 152 -8.65 -6.42 -6.11
CA GLY A 152 -7.69 -5.35 -5.87
C GLY A 152 -7.04 -4.82 -7.14
N VAL A 153 -6.04 -3.97 -6.94
CA VAL A 153 -5.18 -3.42 -7.98
C VAL A 153 -3.72 -3.60 -7.60
N SER A 154 -2.88 -3.93 -8.59
CA SER A 154 -1.43 -4.09 -8.45
C SER A 154 -0.73 -2.98 -9.23
N TYR A 155 0.22 -2.28 -8.61
CA TYR A 155 0.84 -1.09 -9.18
C TYR A 155 2.30 -0.94 -8.77
N MET A 156 3.06 -0.14 -9.52
CA MET A 156 4.39 0.29 -9.11
C MET A 156 4.29 1.66 -8.44
N SER A 157 4.90 1.82 -7.26
CA SER A 157 4.94 3.10 -6.55
C SER A 157 5.69 4.16 -7.34
N ARG A 158 5.27 5.43 -7.21
CA ARG A 158 6.06 6.58 -7.68
C ARG A 158 7.44 6.62 -7.02
N GLN A 159 7.50 6.37 -5.72
CA GLN A 159 8.72 6.54 -4.93
C GLN A 159 9.61 5.29 -4.95
N PHE A 160 9.04 4.13 -5.30
CA PHE A 160 9.75 2.86 -5.34
C PHE A 160 9.17 1.95 -6.42
N ASN A 161 9.67 2.07 -7.65
CA ASN A 161 9.15 1.33 -8.80
C ASN A 161 9.87 0.00 -9.07
N SER A 162 10.69 -0.47 -8.11
CA SER A 162 11.45 -1.72 -8.20
C SER A 162 10.66 -2.94 -7.69
N ALA A 163 9.55 -2.74 -6.98
CA ALA A 163 8.69 -3.80 -6.48
C ALA A 163 7.22 -3.36 -6.51
N LYS A 164 6.29 -4.32 -6.63
CA LYS A 164 4.86 -4.00 -6.71
C LYS A 164 4.29 -3.69 -5.33
N ALA A 165 3.35 -2.77 -5.33
CA ALA A 165 2.40 -2.52 -4.26
C ALA A 165 1.01 -2.98 -4.71
N HIS A 166 0.16 -3.23 -3.72
CA HIS A 166 -1.19 -3.74 -3.91
C HIS A 166 -2.16 -2.93 -3.05
N CYS A 167 -3.31 -2.62 -3.62
CA CYS A 167 -4.48 -2.17 -2.87
C CYS A 167 -5.56 -3.23 -3.02
N LEU A 168 -5.81 -4.00 -1.96
CA LEU A 168 -6.73 -5.13 -1.93
C LEU A 168 -8.09 -4.69 -1.37
N PHE A 169 -9.17 -5.14 -1.98
CA PHE A 169 -10.54 -4.77 -1.62
C PHE A 169 -11.09 -5.76 -0.59
N GLY A 170 -11.35 -5.25 0.62
CA GLY A 170 -11.58 -6.05 1.81
C GLY A 170 -12.88 -6.86 1.81
N ASP A 171 -13.88 -6.46 1.04
CA ASP A 171 -15.12 -7.23 0.85
C ASP A 171 -14.92 -8.44 -0.09
N CYS A 172 -13.89 -8.39 -0.93
CA CYS A 172 -13.46 -9.48 -1.80
C CYS A 172 -12.44 -10.42 -1.12
N LEU A 173 -11.93 -10.05 0.07
CA LEU A 173 -11.06 -10.88 0.90
C LEU A 173 -11.92 -11.59 1.94
N ASN A 174 -11.95 -12.92 1.92
CA ASN A 174 -12.53 -13.64 3.05
C ASN A 174 -11.56 -13.62 4.24
N GLN A 175 -12.04 -13.87 5.47
CA GLN A 175 -11.20 -13.85 6.68
C GLN A 175 -10.00 -14.80 6.62
N ALA A 176 -10.05 -15.82 5.74
CA ALA A 176 -8.98 -16.79 5.56
C ALA A 176 -8.04 -16.44 4.39
N SER A 177 -8.27 -15.36 3.63
CA SER A 177 -7.47 -15.04 2.43
C SER A 177 -6.07 -14.55 2.76
N LEU A 178 -5.87 -14.05 3.98
CA LEU A 178 -4.62 -13.51 4.47
C LEU A 178 -4.31 -14.05 5.87
N MET A 179 -3.09 -14.51 6.09
CA MET A 179 -2.64 -14.95 7.41
C MET A 179 -1.38 -14.19 7.84
N PRO A 180 -1.27 -13.73 9.10
CA PRO A 180 -0.06 -13.09 9.58
C PRO A 180 1.06 -14.12 9.70
N VAL A 181 2.24 -13.81 9.15
CA VAL A 181 3.43 -14.65 9.30
C VAL A 181 4.16 -14.26 10.58
N LYS A 182 4.02 -15.07 11.62
CA LYS A 182 4.68 -14.83 12.91
C LYS A 182 6.18 -15.03 12.77
N HIS A 183 6.96 -14.17 13.42
CA HIS A 183 8.42 -14.26 13.47
C HIS A 183 9.12 -14.25 12.11
N HIS A 184 8.51 -13.65 11.08
CA HIS A 184 9.19 -13.44 9.81
C HIS A 184 10.45 -12.58 10.03
N PRO A 185 11.63 -12.95 9.49
CA PRO A 185 12.89 -12.28 9.78
C PRO A 185 12.93 -10.81 9.32
N GLU A 186 12.09 -10.45 8.34
CA GLU A 186 11.97 -9.08 7.84
C GLU A 186 10.85 -8.27 8.52
N ALA A 187 10.08 -8.86 9.43
CA ALA A 187 9.10 -8.12 10.21
C ALA A 187 9.81 -7.18 11.19
N ARG A 188 9.26 -5.97 11.40
CA ARG A 188 9.91 -4.93 12.21
C ARG A 188 8.97 -4.24 13.17
N LEU A 189 9.48 -3.93 14.35
CA LEU A 189 8.85 -3.10 15.36
C LEU A 189 9.63 -1.79 15.44
N PHE A 190 9.24 -0.75 14.69
CA PHE A 190 10.02 0.49 14.61
C PHE A 190 10.16 1.28 15.93
N GLN A 191 9.56 0.81 17.02
CA GLN A 191 9.84 1.31 18.36
C GLN A 191 11.14 0.79 18.98
N THR A 192 11.72 -0.28 18.45
CA THR A 192 13.02 -0.82 18.88
C THR A 192 14.17 -0.06 18.21
N GLU A 193 15.33 -0.04 18.86
CA GLU A 193 16.51 0.68 18.34
C GLU A 193 16.99 0.08 17.01
N ASP A 194 17.11 -1.24 16.92
CA ASP A 194 17.61 -1.93 15.72
C ASP A 194 16.70 -1.71 14.50
N ASP A 195 15.38 -1.85 14.67
CA ASP A 195 14.44 -1.65 13.56
C ASP A 195 14.31 -0.18 13.15
N ALA A 196 14.43 0.75 14.11
CA ALA A 196 14.52 2.17 13.83
C ALA A 196 15.82 2.53 13.11
N ALA A 197 16.92 1.83 13.39
CA ALA A 197 18.20 2.01 12.70
C ALA A 197 18.09 1.58 11.24
N TRP A 198 17.49 0.41 10.97
CA TRP A 198 17.21 -0.05 9.61
C TRP A 198 16.31 0.92 8.84
N LEU A 199 15.23 1.42 9.46
CA LEU A 199 14.35 2.41 8.83
C LEU A 199 15.09 3.72 8.51
N ALA A 200 15.99 4.14 9.39
CA ALA A 200 16.81 5.34 9.18
C ALA A 200 17.83 5.16 8.06
N GLU A 201 18.39 3.96 7.87
CA GLU A 201 19.25 3.62 6.73
C GLU A 201 18.49 3.67 5.43
N LEU A 202 17.32 3.03 5.35
CA LEU A 202 16.46 3.06 4.17
C LEU A 202 16.05 4.48 3.78
N ALA A 203 15.71 5.33 4.77
CA ALA A 203 15.42 6.73 4.52
C ALA A 203 16.66 7.51 4.02
N ARG A 204 17.84 7.23 4.57
CA ARG A 204 19.10 7.89 4.20
C ARG A 204 19.48 7.61 2.75
N ASP A 205 19.24 6.40 2.25
CA ASP A 205 19.55 6.02 0.86
C ASP A 205 18.82 6.88 -0.18
N VAL A 206 17.66 7.44 0.19
CA VAL A 206 16.90 8.42 -0.62
C VAL A 206 16.98 9.85 -0.09
N ARG A 207 18.01 10.15 0.71
CA ARG A 207 18.30 11.48 1.26
C ARG A 207 17.16 12.04 2.12
N VAL A 208 16.40 11.19 2.79
CA VAL A 208 15.41 11.56 3.80
C VAL A 208 16.00 11.34 5.19
N VAL A 209 15.81 12.31 6.09
CA VAL A 209 16.29 12.20 7.47
C VAL A 209 15.17 11.72 8.38
N LEU A 210 15.36 10.54 8.97
CA LEU A 210 14.50 10.06 10.06
C LEU A 210 14.99 10.67 11.39
N ARG A 211 14.22 11.60 11.97
CA ARG A 211 14.56 12.13 13.30
C ARG A 211 14.33 11.03 14.32
N ARG A 212 15.40 10.56 14.96
CA ARG A 212 15.32 9.54 16.01
C ARG A 212 14.73 10.13 17.29
N PRO A 213 13.80 9.42 17.95
CA PRO A 213 13.39 9.73 19.31
C PRO A 213 14.48 9.32 20.30
N ASP A 214 14.41 9.85 21.51
CA ASP A 214 15.18 9.28 22.62
C ASP A 214 14.63 7.87 22.91
N PHE A 215 15.52 6.87 22.86
CA PHE A 215 15.20 5.49 23.21
C PHE A 215 15.51 5.16 24.68
N SER A 216 16.10 6.11 25.40
CA SER A 216 16.29 6.07 26.85
C SER A 216 14.94 6.23 27.57
N GLY A 217 14.28 5.12 27.89
CA GLY A 217 13.07 5.03 28.70
C GLY A 217 13.00 3.68 29.39
#